data_AF-A0A9P1IXP9-F1
#
_entry.id   AF-A0A9P1IXP9-F1
#
_cell.length_a   1.000
_cell.length_b   1.000
_cell.length_c   1.000
_cell.angle_alpha   90.00
_cell.angle_beta   90.00
_cell.angle_gamma   90.00
#
_symmetry.space_group_name_H-M   'P 1'
#
loop_
_entity.id
_entity.type
_entity.pdbx_description
1 polymer ?
#
loop_
_entity_poly.entity_id
_entity_poly.type
_entity_poly.pdbx_seq_one_letter_code
_entity_poly.pdbx_strand_id
1 'polypeptide(L)'
;MFSTAVIAVLILFGTFCDCCIPTQTAEDVTTTTSTTSTTTTTTSTTTTTLVPSCVDSTWTLFNRDTYFWCMKAYIGSSPNALLATQYCQTLNSAAVATGFQNAAEITTIVATAPAGLKLWIGAQRNSDCALVRLTAACNQLTSFHWTDGFTTGTDGFVWKTSQPDNSLLTQSFVVVYTSTGLLDDEHRWLTMQGVVCGMEATYS
;
A
#
# COMPACT_ATOMS: atom_id res chain seq x y z
N MET A 1 16.46 5.89 -46.00
CA MET A 1 17.52 6.60 -45.26
C MET A 1 16.81 7.54 -44.31
N PHE A 2 16.83 7.23 -43.02
CA PHE A 2 16.07 7.95 -42.00
C PHE A 2 16.74 9.30 -41.70
N SER A 3 15.92 10.36 -41.74
CA SER A 3 16.26 11.74 -41.42
C SER A 3 16.23 11.94 -39.91
N THR A 4 17.36 12.30 -39.31
CA THR A 4 17.49 12.66 -37.90
C THR A 4 17.28 14.17 -37.72
N ALA A 5 16.17 14.55 -37.09
CA ALA A 5 15.94 15.90 -36.61
C ALA A 5 16.45 16.01 -35.16
N VAL A 6 17.44 16.89 -34.95
CA VAL A 6 17.97 17.26 -33.64
C VAL A 6 17.11 18.41 -33.09
N ILE A 7 16.40 18.18 -31.98
CA ILE A 7 15.62 19.20 -31.29
C ILE A 7 16.51 19.86 -30.24
N ALA A 8 16.80 21.14 -30.44
CA ALA A 8 17.50 22.00 -29.49
C ALA A 8 16.54 22.44 -28.37
N VAL A 9 16.92 22.18 -27.12
CA VAL A 9 16.20 22.65 -25.92
C VAL A 9 16.79 23.99 -25.49
N LEU A 10 16.01 25.06 -25.63
CA LEU A 10 16.35 26.41 -25.20
C LEU A 10 15.97 26.58 -23.73
N ILE A 11 16.95 26.77 -22.85
CA ILE A 11 16.74 27.03 -21.41
C ILE A 11 16.58 28.54 -21.21
N LEU A 12 15.38 28.97 -20.82
CA LEU A 12 15.09 30.33 -20.37
C LEU A 12 15.26 30.40 -18.84
N PHE A 13 16.22 31.20 -18.39
CA PHE A 13 16.40 31.58 -16.99
C PHE A 13 15.30 32.56 -16.58
N GLY A 14 14.46 32.16 -15.62
CA GLY A 14 13.46 33.01 -14.98
C GLY A 14 14.02 33.66 -13.72
N THR A 15 14.09 34.99 -13.74
CA THR A 15 14.47 35.90 -12.65
C THR A 15 13.41 35.92 -11.55
N PHE A 16 13.81 35.77 -10.28
CA PHE A 16 12.95 36.00 -9.12
C PHE A 16 12.96 37.49 -8.77
N CYS A 17 11.78 38.12 -8.76
CA CYS A 17 11.57 39.46 -8.19
C CYS A 17 11.21 39.34 -6.71
N ASP A 18 11.95 40.11 -5.92
CA ASP A 18 11.77 40.40 -4.51
C ASP A 18 10.69 41.47 -4.26
N CYS A 19 10.27 41.59 -3.00
CA CYS A 19 9.38 42.59 -2.38
C CYS A 19 7.89 42.18 -2.26
N CYS A 20 7.20 42.35 -1.12
CA CYS A 20 7.42 43.27 0.00
C CYS A 20 6.85 42.73 1.34
N ILE A 21 7.49 43.14 2.43
CA ILE A 21 6.99 43.08 3.81
C ILE A 21 6.16 44.34 4.09
N PRO A 22 5.05 44.27 4.86
CA PRO A 22 4.63 45.41 5.65
C PRO A 22 4.59 45.07 7.13
N THR A 23 5.45 45.76 7.89
CA THR A 23 5.24 46.11 9.30
C THR A 23 4.59 47.48 9.31
N GLN A 24 3.62 47.76 10.19
CA GLN A 24 3.28 49.06 10.79
C GLN A 24 1.97 48.93 11.59
N THR A 25 1.99 49.05 12.92
CA THR A 25 1.86 50.20 13.86
C THR A 25 0.47 50.29 14.46
N ALA A 26 0.43 50.41 15.78
CA ALA A 26 -0.77 50.59 16.57
C ALA A 26 -1.21 52.06 16.59
N GLU A 27 -2.50 52.31 16.44
CA GLU A 27 -3.15 53.54 16.88
C GLU A 27 -4.42 53.23 17.68
N ASP A 28 -4.57 54.02 18.73
CA ASP A 28 -5.59 54.05 19.76
C ASP A 28 -6.86 54.76 19.25
N VAL A 29 -8.04 54.18 19.46
CA VAL A 29 -9.33 54.86 19.25
C VAL A 29 -10.30 54.48 20.35
N THR A 30 -10.70 55.48 21.12
CA THR A 30 -11.68 55.42 22.21
C THR A 30 -13.13 55.51 21.71
N THR A 31 -14.01 54.76 22.39
CA THR A 31 -15.42 55.05 22.71
C THR A 31 -16.56 54.65 21.75
N THR A 32 -17.55 54.00 22.40
CA THR A 32 -19.01 53.96 22.15
C THR A 32 -19.52 52.71 21.48
N THR A 33 -20.00 51.76 22.28
CA THR A 33 -20.76 50.60 21.78
C THR A 33 -22.15 50.59 22.38
N SER A 34 -23.12 50.94 21.54
CA SER A 34 -24.54 50.77 21.76
C SER A 34 -24.89 49.29 21.89
N THR A 35 -25.73 48.97 22.86
CA THR A 35 -26.27 47.62 23.12
C THR A 35 -27.28 47.25 22.03
N THR A 36 -26.86 46.41 21.08
CA THR A 36 -27.76 45.75 20.13
C THR A 36 -27.82 44.26 20.45
N SER A 37 -29.00 43.80 20.89
CA SER A 37 -29.28 42.40 21.15
C SER A 37 -29.36 41.63 19.83
N THR A 38 -28.29 40.89 19.49
CA THR A 38 -28.28 39.95 18.37
C THR A 38 -28.74 38.58 18.85
N THR A 39 -29.91 38.14 18.35
CA THR A 39 -30.39 36.77 18.52
C THR A 39 -29.46 35.82 17.76
N THR A 40 -28.67 35.04 18.50
CA THR A 40 -27.83 33.97 17.95
C THR A 40 -28.73 32.82 17.50
N THR A 41 -28.95 32.69 16.19
CA THR A 41 -29.47 31.45 15.60
C THR A 41 -28.33 30.44 15.61
N THR A 42 -28.37 29.49 16.54
CA THR A 42 -27.46 28.35 16.60
C THR A 42 -27.78 27.41 15.45
N THR A 43 -27.08 27.56 14.32
CA THR A 43 -27.08 26.56 13.26
C THR A 43 -26.21 25.40 13.72
N SER A 44 -26.83 24.33 14.22
CA SER A 44 -26.16 23.06 14.50
C SER A 44 -25.60 22.47 13.21
N THR A 45 -24.29 22.55 13.01
CA THR A 45 -23.60 21.81 11.95
C THR A 45 -23.47 20.36 12.39
N THR A 46 -24.25 19.46 11.79
CA THR A 46 -24.04 18.02 11.93
C THR A 46 -22.80 17.64 11.14
N THR A 47 -21.66 17.50 11.82
CA THR A 47 -20.46 16.90 11.21
C THR A 47 -20.70 15.40 11.10
N THR A 48 -21.07 14.92 9.91
CA THR A 48 -21.10 13.48 9.61
C THR A 48 -19.66 12.97 9.61
N THR A 49 -19.26 12.24 10.65
CA THR A 49 -18.00 11.51 10.66
C THR A 49 -18.09 10.39 9.63
N LEU A 50 -17.28 10.47 8.58
CA LEU A 50 -17.17 9.41 7.58
C LEU A 50 -16.62 8.13 8.22
N VAL A 51 -17.29 7.00 8.02
CA VAL A 51 -16.86 5.71 8.60
C VAL A 51 -16.20 4.86 7.51
N PRO A 52 -14.95 4.39 7.72
CA PRO A 52 -14.28 3.51 6.77
C PRO A 52 -14.95 2.14 6.74
N SER A 53 -15.17 1.61 5.54
CA SER A 53 -15.73 0.28 5.32
C SER A 53 -15.17 -0.36 4.06
N CYS A 54 -15.23 -1.68 3.99
CA CYS A 54 -14.94 -2.42 2.77
C CYS A 54 -16.17 -2.54 1.88
N VAL A 55 -15.95 -2.88 0.60
CA VAL A 55 -17.01 -3.02 -0.41
C VAL A 55 -18.16 -3.94 0.03
N ASP A 56 -17.83 -5.00 0.77
CA ASP A 56 -18.79 -5.90 1.38
C ASP A 56 -18.14 -6.60 2.59
N SER A 57 -18.95 -7.38 3.33
CA SER A 57 -18.53 -8.06 4.56
C SER A 57 -17.57 -9.24 4.36
N THR A 58 -17.24 -9.60 3.12
CA THR A 58 -16.28 -10.67 2.81
C THR A 58 -14.84 -10.18 2.74
N TRP A 59 -14.63 -8.86 2.83
CA TRP A 59 -13.33 -8.22 2.97
C TRP A 59 -13.10 -7.83 4.43
N THR A 60 -11.87 -8.00 4.90
CA THR A 60 -11.46 -7.64 6.26
C THR A 60 -10.85 -6.25 6.25
N LEU A 61 -11.35 -5.36 7.12
CA LEU A 61 -10.84 -4.00 7.29
C LEU A 61 -9.68 -3.98 8.27
N PHE A 62 -8.57 -3.35 7.87
CA PHE A 62 -7.39 -3.10 8.70
C PHE A 62 -7.15 -1.60 8.85
N ASN A 63 -6.72 -1.20 10.04
CA ASN A 63 -6.24 0.16 10.31
C ASN A 63 -4.71 0.14 10.25
N ARG A 64 -4.12 0.89 9.30
CA ARG A 64 -2.67 1.05 9.13
C ARG A 64 -2.21 2.44 9.55
N ASP A 65 -2.85 2.97 10.60
CA ASP A 65 -2.69 4.28 11.24
C ASP A 65 -3.07 5.48 10.36
N THR A 66 -2.54 5.53 9.14
CA THR A 66 -2.71 6.64 8.19
C THR A 66 -3.83 6.40 7.19
N TYR A 67 -4.18 5.14 6.95
CA TYR A 67 -5.24 4.75 6.04
C TYR A 67 -5.88 3.42 6.48
N PHE A 68 -7.05 3.13 5.91
CA PHE A 68 -7.75 1.88 6.10
C PHE A 68 -7.62 1.01 4.86
N TRP A 69 -7.33 -0.27 5.06
CA TRP A 69 -7.03 -1.22 3.99
C TRP A 69 -7.93 -2.45 4.09
N CYS A 70 -8.56 -2.81 2.98
CA CYS A 70 -9.45 -3.96 2.88
C CYS A 70 -8.71 -5.12 2.24
N MET A 71 -8.64 -6.26 2.91
CA MET A 71 -7.97 -7.46 2.39
C MET A 71 -8.86 -8.69 2.36
N LYS A 72 -8.59 -9.59 1.42
CA LYS A 72 -9.29 -10.87 1.25
C LYS A 72 -8.37 -11.93 0.65
N ALA A 73 -8.35 -13.12 1.24
CA ALA A 73 -7.76 -14.30 0.61
C ALA A 73 -8.72 -14.87 -0.45
N TYR A 74 -8.27 -14.95 -1.70
CA TYR A 74 -9.05 -15.50 -2.80
C TYR A 74 -8.48 -16.83 -3.28
N ILE A 75 -9.32 -17.87 -3.33
CA ILE A 75 -8.94 -19.26 -3.59
C ILE A 75 -9.59 -19.75 -4.89
N GLY A 76 -8.90 -20.59 -5.65
CA GLY A 76 -9.47 -21.32 -6.80
C GLY A 76 -9.10 -20.76 -8.17
N SER A 77 -8.36 -19.65 -8.24
CA SER A 77 -7.90 -19.04 -9.50
C SER A 77 -6.64 -19.69 -10.10
N SER A 78 -5.90 -20.49 -9.32
CA SER A 78 -4.61 -21.10 -9.70
C SER A 78 -3.63 -20.18 -10.46
N PRO A 79 -3.46 -18.89 -10.08
CA PRO A 79 -2.64 -17.95 -10.84
C PRO A 79 -1.15 -18.28 -10.72
N ASN A 80 -0.40 -17.94 -11.78
CA ASN A 80 1.04 -17.71 -11.61
C ASN A 80 1.28 -16.32 -10.98
N ALA A 81 2.49 -16.10 -10.47
CA ALA A 81 2.79 -14.89 -9.70
C ALA A 81 2.59 -13.58 -10.48
N LEU A 82 2.85 -13.58 -11.78
CA LEU A 82 2.74 -12.37 -12.62
C LEU A 82 1.29 -11.93 -12.83
N LEU A 83 0.34 -12.86 -12.69
CA LEU A 83 -1.08 -12.60 -12.90
C LEU A 83 -1.79 -12.28 -11.58
N ALA A 84 -1.12 -12.38 -10.42
CA ALA A 84 -1.74 -12.23 -9.11
C ALA A 84 -2.55 -10.92 -8.98
N THR A 85 -1.97 -9.77 -9.37
CA THR A 85 -2.68 -8.48 -9.37
C THR A 85 -3.85 -8.46 -10.35
N GLN A 86 -3.67 -8.99 -11.56
CA GLN A 86 -4.76 -9.06 -12.54
C GLN A 86 -5.94 -9.87 -11.99
N TYR A 87 -5.68 -10.95 -11.26
CA TYR A 87 -6.74 -11.71 -10.60
C TYR A 87 -7.48 -10.89 -9.55
N CYS A 88 -6.77 -10.12 -8.72
CA CYS A 88 -7.42 -9.22 -7.77
C CYS A 88 -8.32 -8.19 -8.47
N GLN A 89 -7.88 -7.67 -9.61
CA GLN A 89 -8.65 -6.73 -10.43
C GLN A 89 -9.95 -7.31 -10.98
N THR A 90 -10.05 -8.65 -11.13
CA THR A 90 -11.32 -9.30 -11.53
C THR A 90 -12.39 -9.28 -10.44
N LEU A 91 -11.99 -9.13 -9.17
CA LEU A 91 -12.90 -9.05 -8.02
C LEU A 91 -13.36 -7.61 -7.80
N ASN A 92 -12.42 -6.67 -7.93
CA ASN A 92 -12.66 -5.24 -7.86
C ASN A 92 -11.53 -4.56 -8.64
N SER A 93 -11.85 -3.63 -9.54
CA SER A 93 -10.86 -2.99 -10.42
C SER A 93 -9.77 -2.20 -9.67
N ALA A 94 -10.01 -1.81 -8.41
CA ALA A 94 -9.04 -1.14 -7.56
C ALA A 94 -8.15 -2.12 -6.76
N ALA A 95 -8.46 -3.42 -6.75
CA ALA A 95 -7.74 -4.39 -5.94
C ALA A 95 -6.44 -4.87 -6.61
N VAL A 96 -5.43 -5.10 -5.78
CA VAL A 96 -4.09 -5.58 -6.18
C VAL A 96 -3.66 -6.75 -5.31
N ALA A 97 -2.67 -7.53 -5.76
CA ALA A 97 -2.01 -8.48 -4.85
C ALA A 97 -1.32 -7.67 -3.74
N THR A 98 -1.66 -7.94 -2.48
CA THR A 98 -1.31 -7.07 -1.35
C THR A 98 -0.17 -7.62 -0.51
N GLY A 99 0.60 -6.73 0.10
CA GLY A 99 1.51 -7.02 1.21
C GLY A 99 0.79 -6.99 2.55
N PHE A 100 1.53 -7.36 3.60
CA PHE A 100 1.10 -7.31 5.00
C PHE A 100 1.93 -6.30 5.78
N GLN A 101 1.26 -5.47 6.59
CA GLN A 101 1.92 -4.48 7.43
C GLN A 101 2.62 -5.14 8.62
N ASN A 102 2.06 -6.24 9.14
CA ASN A 102 2.58 -6.96 10.32
C ASN A 102 1.98 -8.37 10.44
N ALA A 103 2.45 -9.15 11.43
CA ALA A 103 2.01 -10.51 11.69
C ALA A 103 0.52 -10.65 12.08
N ALA A 104 -0.11 -9.61 12.65
CA ALA A 104 -1.53 -9.66 13.00
C ALA A 104 -2.41 -9.64 11.75
N GLU A 105 -2.03 -8.87 10.73
CA GLU A 105 -2.70 -8.90 9.43
C GLU A 105 -2.62 -10.27 8.77
N ILE A 106 -1.42 -10.88 8.79
CA ILE A 106 -1.20 -12.24 8.29
C ILE A 106 -2.14 -13.21 8.98
N THR A 107 -2.11 -13.25 10.31
CA THR A 107 -2.89 -14.18 11.14
C THR A 107 -4.39 -14.06 10.84
N THR A 108 -4.87 -12.83 10.70
CA THR A 108 -6.27 -12.54 10.40
C THR A 108 -6.67 -13.05 9.02
N ILE A 109 -5.85 -12.79 7.99
CA ILE A 109 -6.16 -13.19 6.61
C ILE A 109 -6.02 -14.69 6.38
N VAL A 110 -4.99 -15.34 6.93
CA VAL A 110 -4.84 -16.79 6.73
C VAL A 110 -5.97 -17.58 7.39
N ALA A 111 -6.56 -17.04 8.47
CA ALA A 111 -7.72 -17.64 9.13
C ALA A 111 -9.01 -17.59 8.29
N THR A 112 -9.09 -16.74 7.26
CA THR A 112 -10.25 -16.70 6.34
C THR A 112 -10.16 -17.74 5.22
N ALA A 113 -9.05 -18.47 5.11
CA ALA A 113 -8.80 -19.45 4.06
C ALA A 113 -8.70 -20.88 4.63
N PRO A 114 -8.99 -21.92 3.84
CA PRO A 114 -8.69 -23.30 4.23
C PRO A 114 -7.20 -23.46 4.56
N ALA A 115 -6.88 -24.24 5.59
CA ALA A 115 -5.50 -24.58 5.93
C ALA A 115 -4.83 -25.44 4.84
N GLY A 116 -3.51 -25.31 4.71
CA GLY A 116 -2.70 -26.13 3.80
C GLY A 116 -2.57 -25.58 2.38
N LEU A 117 -2.93 -24.32 2.15
CA LEU A 117 -2.79 -23.64 0.87
C LEU A 117 -1.55 -22.72 0.86
N LYS A 118 -1.06 -22.42 -0.34
CA LYS A 118 -0.10 -21.34 -0.61
C LYS A 118 -0.82 -20.27 -1.41
N LEU A 119 -0.73 -19.02 -0.98
CA LEU A 119 -1.34 -17.88 -1.67
C LEU A 119 -0.26 -16.89 -2.06
N TRP A 120 -0.31 -16.39 -3.30
CA TRP A 120 0.55 -15.27 -3.70
C TRP A 120 0.23 -14.03 -2.88
N ILE A 121 1.24 -13.23 -2.60
CA ILE A 121 1.12 -11.91 -2.00
C ILE A 121 1.87 -10.88 -2.84
N GLY A 122 1.59 -9.60 -2.61
CA GLY A 122 2.18 -8.48 -3.33
C GLY A 122 3.61 -8.17 -2.91
N ALA A 123 4.56 -9.07 -3.17
CA ALA A 123 5.99 -8.84 -2.92
C ALA A 123 6.87 -9.41 -4.03
N GLN A 124 7.97 -8.72 -4.31
CA GLN A 124 8.94 -9.10 -5.33
C GLN A 124 10.37 -8.94 -4.83
N ARG A 125 11.25 -9.84 -5.27
CA ARG A 125 12.68 -9.82 -4.92
C ARG A 125 13.34 -8.57 -5.50
N ASN A 126 14.16 -7.91 -4.70
CA ASN A 126 14.97 -6.78 -5.13
C ASN A 126 15.97 -7.24 -6.20
N SER A 127 16.18 -6.41 -7.23
CA SER A 127 17.09 -6.72 -8.35
C SER A 127 18.51 -7.03 -7.89
N ASP A 128 18.99 -6.30 -6.87
CA ASP A 128 20.33 -6.48 -6.30
C ASP A 128 20.48 -7.82 -5.56
N CYS A 129 19.34 -8.43 -5.20
CA CYS A 129 19.27 -9.72 -4.54
C CYS A 129 18.86 -10.87 -5.47
N ALA A 130 18.71 -10.61 -6.77
CA ALA A 130 18.16 -11.58 -7.73
C ALA A 130 19.03 -12.82 -7.91
N LEU A 131 20.36 -12.66 -7.93
CA LEU A 131 21.33 -13.73 -8.24
C LEU A 131 22.17 -14.15 -7.03
N VAL A 132 21.71 -13.84 -5.83
CA VAL A 132 22.39 -14.24 -4.59
C VAL A 132 21.41 -14.90 -3.63
N ARG A 133 21.94 -15.79 -2.79
CA ARG A 133 21.24 -16.31 -1.61
C ARG A 133 21.33 -15.29 -0.47
N LEU A 134 20.97 -15.72 0.73
CA LEU A 134 21.08 -14.89 1.93
C LEU A 134 22.53 -14.42 2.15
N THR A 135 22.67 -13.11 2.30
CA THR A 135 23.89 -12.39 2.68
C THR A 135 23.56 -11.34 3.74
N ALA A 136 24.55 -10.59 4.22
CA ALA A 136 24.28 -9.45 5.10
C ALA A 136 23.39 -8.39 4.42
N ALA A 137 23.59 -8.14 3.12
CA ALA A 137 22.85 -7.15 2.35
C ALA A 137 21.50 -7.66 1.84
N CYS A 138 21.43 -8.94 1.44
CA CYS A 138 20.21 -9.61 1.01
C CYS A 138 19.78 -10.60 2.09
N ASN A 139 19.00 -10.12 3.05
CA ASN A 139 18.55 -10.89 4.20
C ASN A 139 17.02 -10.99 4.21
N GLN A 140 16.46 -11.51 5.31
CA GLN A 140 15.01 -11.70 5.47
C GLN A 140 14.19 -10.40 5.35
N LEU A 141 14.77 -9.25 5.67
CA LEU A 141 14.06 -7.97 5.65
C LEU A 141 14.34 -7.16 4.38
N THR A 142 15.44 -7.44 3.69
CA THR A 142 15.93 -6.60 2.58
C THR A 142 15.92 -7.29 1.22
N SER A 143 15.64 -8.60 1.15
CA SER A 143 15.64 -9.32 -0.12
C SER A 143 14.42 -9.00 -0.99
N PHE A 144 13.33 -8.52 -0.40
CA PHE A 144 12.05 -8.26 -1.07
C PHE A 144 11.54 -6.86 -0.76
N HIS A 145 10.69 -6.35 -1.64
CA HIS A 145 9.88 -5.15 -1.43
C HIS A 145 8.41 -5.45 -1.72
N TRP A 146 7.50 -4.68 -1.11
CA TRP A 146 6.08 -4.73 -1.42
C TRP A 146 5.79 -4.08 -2.76
N THR A 147 4.93 -4.71 -3.56
CA THR A 147 4.58 -4.25 -4.92
C THR A 147 3.23 -3.57 -5.02
N ASP A 148 2.47 -3.54 -3.92
CA ASP A 148 1.12 -2.96 -3.91
C ASP A 148 1.14 -1.42 -3.88
N GLY A 149 2.24 -0.79 -3.49
CA GLY A 149 2.37 0.66 -3.37
C GLY A 149 1.76 1.25 -2.09
N PHE A 150 1.25 0.40 -1.20
CA PHE A 150 0.58 0.83 0.03
C PHE A 150 1.26 0.27 1.28
N THR A 151 1.65 -1.00 1.26
CA THR A 151 2.29 -1.65 2.41
C THR A 151 3.67 -1.06 2.64
N THR A 152 3.96 -0.69 3.89
CA THR A 152 5.24 -0.07 4.27
C THR A 152 5.98 -0.93 5.30
N GLY A 153 7.27 -0.64 5.49
CA GLY A 153 8.09 -1.37 6.45
C GLY A 153 8.30 -2.84 6.10
N THR A 154 8.82 -3.60 7.06
CA THR A 154 9.23 -5.00 6.87
C THR A 154 8.62 -5.95 7.88
N ASP A 155 7.76 -5.48 8.77
CA ASP A 155 7.22 -6.26 9.90
C ASP A 155 6.28 -7.38 9.44
N GLY A 156 5.73 -7.29 8.22
CA GLY A 156 4.99 -8.37 7.57
C GLY A 156 5.86 -9.44 6.92
N PHE A 157 7.19 -9.29 6.87
CA PHE A 157 8.09 -10.31 6.33
C PHE A 157 8.39 -11.40 7.38
N VAL A 158 7.39 -12.24 7.66
CA VAL A 158 7.45 -13.32 8.64
C VAL A 158 7.76 -14.66 7.95
N TRP A 159 9.03 -14.97 7.79
CA TRP A 159 9.48 -16.12 6.98
C TRP A 159 9.42 -17.46 7.69
N LYS A 160 9.24 -18.53 6.90
CA LYS A 160 9.60 -19.88 7.31
C LYS A 160 11.08 -19.96 7.66
N THR A 161 11.44 -20.95 8.48
CA THR A 161 12.84 -21.26 8.76
C THR A 161 13.63 -21.40 7.46
N SER A 162 14.78 -20.74 7.42
CA SER A 162 15.70 -20.68 6.27
C SER A 162 15.21 -19.90 5.04
N GLN A 163 14.06 -19.23 5.11
CA GLN A 163 13.55 -18.38 4.01
C GLN A 163 13.84 -16.89 4.23
N PRO A 164 13.97 -16.09 3.15
CA PRO A 164 13.91 -16.48 1.74
C PRO A 164 15.28 -16.94 1.18
N ASP A 165 15.37 -18.16 0.66
CA ASP A 165 16.64 -18.83 0.37
C ASP A 165 17.14 -18.63 -1.07
N ASN A 166 16.28 -18.11 -1.96
CA ASN A 166 16.52 -17.95 -3.39
C ASN A 166 17.05 -19.23 -4.04
N SER A 167 16.38 -20.35 -3.76
CA SER A 167 16.66 -21.63 -4.38
C SER A 167 16.75 -21.51 -5.91
N LEU A 168 17.80 -22.12 -6.46
CA LEU A 168 18.16 -22.04 -7.88
C LEU A 168 18.35 -20.61 -8.43
N LEU A 169 18.44 -19.59 -7.56
CA LEU A 169 18.55 -18.17 -7.91
C LEU A 169 17.40 -17.65 -8.80
N THR A 170 16.20 -18.21 -8.63
CA THR A 170 15.05 -17.91 -9.50
C THR A 170 13.73 -17.69 -8.75
N GLN A 171 13.76 -17.63 -7.42
CA GLN A 171 12.56 -17.39 -6.61
C GLN A 171 12.39 -15.89 -6.38
N SER A 172 11.61 -15.25 -7.25
CA SER A 172 11.45 -13.79 -7.26
C SER A 172 10.14 -13.29 -6.64
N PHE A 173 9.26 -14.17 -6.18
CA PHE A 173 7.92 -13.84 -5.69
C PHE A 173 7.67 -14.51 -4.34
N VAL A 174 6.66 -14.06 -3.59
CA VAL A 174 6.40 -14.54 -2.24
C VAL A 174 5.01 -15.16 -2.13
N VAL A 175 4.94 -16.27 -1.38
CA VAL A 175 3.68 -16.87 -0.95
C VAL A 175 3.55 -16.85 0.56
N VAL A 176 2.32 -16.84 1.05
CA VAL A 176 1.97 -17.12 2.45
C VAL A 176 1.36 -18.52 2.57
N TYR A 177 1.77 -19.27 3.59
CA TYR A 177 1.18 -20.57 3.92
C TYR A 177 -0.01 -20.38 4.85
N THR A 178 -1.20 -20.83 4.43
CA THR A 178 -2.42 -20.61 5.23
C THR A 178 -2.47 -21.42 6.52
N SER A 179 -1.65 -22.47 6.65
CA SER A 179 -1.55 -23.27 7.87
C SER A 179 -0.71 -22.62 8.99
N THR A 180 0.19 -21.71 8.64
CA THR A 180 1.16 -21.16 9.61
C THR A 180 1.28 -19.64 9.58
N GLY A 181 0.81 -18.98 8.53
CA GLY A 181 1.10 -17.56 8.27
C GLY A 181 2.54 -17.29 7.81
N LEU A 182 3.39 -18.30 7.69
CA LEU A 182 4.79 -18.09 7.34
C LEU A 182 4.98 -17.93 5.83
N LEU A 183 5.94 -17.08 5.48
CA LEU A 183 6.29 -16.75 4.10
C LEU A 183 7.36 -17.66 3.52
N ASP A 184 7.35 -17.78 2.20
CA ASP A 184 8.30 -18.55 1.39
C ASP A 184 8.47 -17.82 0.05
N ASP A 185 9.69 -17.79 -0.49
CA ASP A 185 9.89 -17.31 -1.84
C ASP A 185 9.68 -18.44 -2.84
N GLU A 186 9.12 -18.12 -4.00
CA GLU A 186 8.70 -19.09 -4.99
C GLU A 186 8.98 -18.62 -6.42
N HIS A 187 9.02 -19.60 -7.31
CA HIS A 187 9.31 -19.38 -8.71
C HIS A 187 8.11 -18.76 -9.43
N ARG A 188 8.36 -17.81 -10.32
CA ARG A 188 7.31 -17.05 -11.03
C ARG A 188 6.37 -17.90 -11.89
N TRP A 189 6.81 -19.07 -12.34
CA TRP A 189 6.06 -19.95 -13.24
C TRP A 189 5.21 -20.99 -12.52
N LEU A 190 5.35 -21.10 -11.20
CA LEU A 190 4.46 -21.96 -10.42
C LEU A 190 3.07 -21.35 -10.37
N THR A 191 2.07 -22.21 -10.29
CA THR A 191 0.70 -21.83 -9.97
C THR A 191 0.43 -22.12 -8.50
N MET A 192 -0.23 -21.20 -7.81
CA MET A 192 -0.59 -21.34 -6.40
C MET A 192 -2.10 -21.33 -6.25
N GLN A 193 -2.63 -21.86 -5.14
CA GLN A 193 -4.07 -22.07 -4.98
C GLN A 193 -4.88 -20.78 -4.91
N GLY A 194 -4.23 -19.63 -4.80
CA GLY A 194 -4.88 -18.34 -4.74
C GLY A 194 -3.92 -17.17 -4.58
N VAL A 195 -4.50 -16.04 -4.21
CA VAL A 195 -3.83 -14.75 -4.00
C VAL A 195 -4.50 -14.01 -2.84
N VAL A 196 -3.73 -13.25 -2.08
CA VAL A 196 -4.28 -12.28 -1.13
C VAL A 196 -4.42 -10.94 -1.86
N CYS A 197 -5.65 -10.44 -1.93
CA CYS A 197 -5.99 -9.18 -2.57
C CYS A 197 -6.21 -8.09 -1.54
N GLY A 198 -5.83 -6.86 -1.89
CA GLY A 198 -6.03 -5.67 -1.07
C GLY A 198 -6.46 -4.46 -1.88
N MET A 199 -7.20 -3.55 -1.25
CA MET A 199 -7.58 -2.24 -1.79
C MET A 199 -7.90 -1.25 -0.67
N GLU A 200 -7.92 0.04 -1.00
CA GLU A 200 -8.28 1.08 -0.04
C GLU A 200 -9.74 0.98 0.41
N ALA A 201 -10.01 1.31 1.67
CA ALA A 201 -11.37 1.36 2.20
C ALA A 201 -12.17 2.53 1.59
N THR A 202 -13.49 2.37 1.53
CA THR A 202 -14.41 3.45 1.17
C THR A 202 -14.93 4.17 2.42
N TYR A 203 -15.37 5.41 2.24
CA TYR A 203 -15.86 6.27 3.31
C TYR A 203 -17.30 6.69 3.00
N SER A 204 -18.23 6.39 3.90
CA SER A 204 -19.66 6.69 3.76
C SER A 204 -20.28 7.15 5.08
#